data_AF-A0A7W1G6G7-F1
#
_entry.id   AF-A0A7W1G6G7-F1
#
_cell.length_a   1.000
_cell.length_b   1.000
_cell.length_c   1.000
_cell.angle_alpha   90.00
_cell.angle_beta   90.00
_cell.angle_gamma   90.00
#
_symmetry.space_group_name_H-M   'P 1'
#
loop_
_entity.id
_entity.type
_entity.pdbx_description
1 polymer ?
#
loop_
_entity_poly.entity_id
_entity_poly.type
_entity_poly.pdbx_seq_one_letter_code
_entity_poly.pdbx_strand_id
1 'polypeptide(L)' 'TGLSASRLSRLFKQQIGLALVDYRNRLRIERFLAAPRMPEASLLDAALAAGFGSYPQFHRVFKRMMGCAPAAYERAQRG' A
#
# COMPACT_ATOMS: atom_id res chain seq x y z
N THR A 1 -7.38 -11.34 -24.17
CA THR A 1 -5.91 -11.51 -24.18
C THR A 1 -5.51 -12.28 -22.92
N GLY A 2 -5.00 -13.50 -23.04
CA GLY A 2 -4.80 -14.38 -21.88
C GLY A 2 -3.33 -14.61 -21.54
N LEU A 3 -2.66 -13.66 -20.88
CA LEU A 3 -1.37 -13.95 -20.26
C LEU A 3 -1.60 -14.69 -18.95
N SER A 4 -0.86 -15.77 -18.69
CA SER A 4 -0.82 -16.35 -17.35
C SER A 4 -0.25 -15.32 -16.34
N ALA A 5 -0.65 -15.42 -15.08
CA ALA A 5 -0.18 -14.51 -14.03
C ALA A 5 1.36 -14.48 -13.90
N SER A 6 2.02 -15.62 -14.14
CA SER A 6 3.47 -15.74 -14.14
C SER A 6 4.12 -15.01 -15.33
N ARG A 7 3.56 -15.14 -16.53
CA ARG A 7 4.03 -14.40 -17.72
C ARG A 7 3.83 -12.90 -17.55
N LEU A 8 2.68 -12.47 -17.05
CA LEU A 8 2.40 -11.07 -16.77
C LEU A 8 3.40 -10.50 -15.75
N SER A 9 3.63 -11.19 -14.64
CA SER A 9 4.57 -10.74 -13.60
C SER A 9 6.00 -10.61 -14.12
N ARG A 10 6.43 -11.54 -14.98
CA ARG A 10 7.76 -11.51 -15.61
C ARG A 10 7.89 -10.34 -16.59
N LEU A 11 6.92 -10.17 -17.50
CA LEU A 11 6.92 -9.09 -18.47
C LEU A 11 6.86 -7.71 -17.79
N PHE A 12 6.01 -7.56 -16.76
CA PHE A 12 5.92 -6.34 -15.99
C PHE A 12 7.27 -5.99 -15.34
N LYS A 13 7.94 -6.97 -14.72
CA LYS A 13 9.27 -6.75 -14.13
C LYS A 13 10.31 -6.38 -15.19
N GLN A 14 10.27 -6.99 -16.37
CA GLN A 14 11.19 -6.67 -17.48
C GLN A 14 10.99 -5.24 -18.01
N GLN A 15 9.74 -4.76 -18.08
CA GLN A 15 9.42 -3.44 -18.63
C GLN A 15 9.54 -2.31 -17.60
N ILE A 16 9.11 -2.55 -16.36
CA ILE A 16 9.02 -1.53 -15.30
C ILE A 16 10.21 -1.58 -14.32
N GLY A 17 10.97 -2.68 -14.31
CA GLY A 17 12.08 -2.90 -13.38
C GLY A 17 11.67 -3.28 -11.96
N LEU A 18 10.37 -3.25 -11.65
CA LEU A 18 9.80 -3.58 -10.34
C LEU A 18 8.92 -4.82 -10.41
N ALA A 19 8.84 -5.60 -9.33
CA ALA A 19 7.86 -6.67 -9.27
C ALA A 19 6.44 -6.07 -9.21
N LEU A 20 5.49 -6.69 -9.90
CA LEU A 20 4.10 -6.24 -9.97
C LEU A 20 3.47 -6.05 -8.58
N VAL A 21 3.79 -6.95 -7.64
CA VAL A 21 3.29 -6.88 -6.25
C VAL A 21 3.82 -5.64 -5.53
N ASP A 22 5.09 -5.29 -5.72
CA ASP A 22 5.71 -4.11 -5.09
C ASP A 22 5.12 -2.83 -5.67
N TYR A 23 4.95 -2.78 -7.00
CA TYR A 23 4.29 -1.66 -7.66
C TYR A 23 2.86 -1.47 -7.17
N ARG A 24 2.08 -2.56 -7.09
CA ARG A 24 0.72 -2.52 -6.55
C ARG A 24 0.70 -2.02 -5.11
N ASN A 25 1.61 -2.51 -4.27
CA ASN A 25 1.70 -2.09 -2.87
C ASN A 25 2.05 -0.60 -2.75
N ARG A 26 2.95 -0.08 -3.60
CA ARG A 26 3.26 1.34 -3.68
C ARG A 26 2.02 2.18 -3.97
N LEU A 27 1.25 1.83 -4.99
CA LEU A 27 0.01 2.54 -5.33
C LEU A 27 -1.01 2.52 -4.18
N ARG A 28 -1.10 1.41 -3.44
CA ARG A 28 -1.98 1.31 -2.27
C ARG A 28 -1.50 2.23 -1.13
N ILE A 29 -0.19 2.30 -0.87
CA ILE A 29 0.36 3.23 0.12
C ILE A 29 0.11 4.68 -0.31
N GLU A 30 0.34 5.03 -1.57
CA GLU A 30 0.06 6.37 -2.10
C GLU A 30 -1.42 6.75 -1.91
N ARG A 31 -2.37 5.82 -2.16
CA ARG A 31 -3.80 6.03 -1.87
C ARG A 31 -4.08 6.26 -0.39
N PHE A 32 -3.48 5.47 0.51
CA PHE A 32 -3.61 5.66 1.95
C PHE A 32 -3.10 7.04 2.39
N LEU A 33 -1.97 7.49 1.82
CA LEU A 33 -1.37 8.79 2.14
C LEU A 33 -2.20 9.96 1.60
N ALA A 34 -2.81 9.80 0.42
CA ALA A 34 -3.67 10.81 -0.20
C ALA A 34 -5.09 10.87 0.41
N ALA A 35 -5.52 9.83 1.14
CA ALA A 35 -6.85 9.79 1.73
C ALA A 35 -7.00 10.92 2.79
N PRO A 36 -8.10 11.69 2.75
CA PRO A 36 -8.35 12.73 3.75
C PRO A 36 -8.44 12.10 5.14
N ARG A 37 -7.79 12.75 6.12
CA ARG A 37 -7.84 12.31 7.52
C ARG A 37 -9.18 12.73 8.10
N MET A 38 -10.11 11.79 8.15
CA MET A 38 -11.37 11.99 8.87
C MET A 38 -11.18 11.68 10.36
N PRO A 39 -11.73 12.50 11.27
CA PRO A 39 -11.59 12.29 12.72
C PRO A 39 -12.00 10.89 13.19
N GLU A 40 -13.04 10.35 12.56
CA GLU A 40 -13.68 9.07 12.89
C GLU A 40 -13.04 7.85 12.22
N ALA A 41 -12.20 8.05 11.19
CA ALA A 41 -11.70 6.94 10.38
C ALA A 41 -10.55 6.23 11.11
N SER A 42 -10.71 4.92 11.32
CA SER A 42 -9.64 4.12 11.90
C SER A 42 -8.54 3.82 10.87
N LEU A 43 -7.33 3.55 11.36
CA LEU A 43 -6.21 3.06 10.55
C LEU A 43 -6.56 1.79 9.77
N LEU A 44 -7.44 0.95 10.31
CA LEU A 44 -7.95 -0.24 9.63
C LEU A 44 -8.81 0.15 8.43
N ASP A 45 -9.78 1.04 8.61
CA ASP A 45 -10.69 1.47 7.54
C ASP A 45 -9.92 2.15 6.40
N ALA A 46 -8.98 3.03 6.75
CA ALA A 46 -8.12 3.68 5.78
C ALA A 46 -7.23 2.67 5.01
N ALA A 47 -6.72 1.64 5.68
CA ALA A 47 -5.95 0.58 5.03
C ALA A 47 -6.81 -0.27 4.08
N LEU A 48 -8.04 -0.60 4.47
CA LEU A 48 -8.99 -1.34 3.64
C LEU A 48 -9.43 -0.51 2.43
N ALA A 49 -9.75 0.77 2.63
CA ALA A 49 -10.11 1.71 1.57
C ALA A 49 -8.96 1.92 0.56
N ALA A 50 -7.71 1.88 1.03
CA ALA A 50 -6.52 1.90 0.18
C ALA A 50 -6.34 0.61 -0.64
N GLY A 51 -7.12 -0.44 -0.36
CA GLY A 51 -7.17 -1.70 -1.10
C GLY A 51 -6.33 -2.83 -0.51
N PHE A 52 -5.90 -2.75 0.75
CA PHE A 52 -5.31 -3.88 1.45
C PHE A 52 -6.40 -4.87 1.91
N GLY A 53 -6.07 -6.16 1.93
CA GLY A 53 -7.01 -7.20 2.37
C GLY A 53 -7.03 -7.40 3.90
N SER A 54 -6.03 -6.88 4.61
CA SER A 54 -5.96 -6.94 6.07
C SER A 54 -5.00 -5.90 6.63
N TYR A 55 -5.25 -5.50 7.89
CA TYR A 55 -4.37 -4.59 8.60
C TYR A 55 -2.95 -5.12 8.83
N PRO A 56 -2.72 -6.41 9.20
CA PRO A 56 -1.36 -6.92 9.34
C PRO A 56 -0.54 -6.87 8.03
N GLN A 57 -1.19 -7.11 6.88
CA GLN A 57 -0.54 -6.97 5.58
C GLN A 57 -0.16 -5.51 5.32
N PHE A 58 -1.11 -4.59 5.51
CA PHE A 58 -0.88 -3.16 5.40
C PHE A 58 0.27 -2.70 6.29
N HIS A 59 0.23 -3.01 7.59
CA HIS A 59 1.23 -2.57 8.55
C HIS A 59 2.65 -2.99 8.14
N ARG A 60 2.82 -4.24 7.69
CA ARG A 60 4.12 -4.77 7.24
C ARG A 60 4.63 -4.03 6.00
N VAL A 61 3.75 -3.78 5.02
CA VAL A 61 4.09 -3.06 3.79
C VAL A 61 4.40 -1.59 4.08
N PHE A 62 3.52 -0.93 4.84
CA PHE A 62 3.68 0.47 5.24
C PHE A 62 5.00 0.67 5.98
N LYS A 63 5.28 -0.13 7.02
CA LYS A 63 6.53 -0.01 7.78
C LYS A 63 7.77 -0.20 6.92
N ARG A 64 7.73 -1.15 5.97
CA ARG A 64 8.82 -1.38 5.03
C ARG A 64 9.04 -0.17 4.11
N MET A 65 7.97 0.46 3.63
CA MET A 65 8.05 1.54 2.65
C MET A 65 8.28 2.92 3.26
N MET A 66 7.71 3.19 4.43
CA MET A 66 7.74 4.50 5.10
C MET A 66 8.77 4.57 6.22
N GLY A 67 9.42 3.46 6.58
CA GLY A 67 10.41 3.39 7.67
C GLY A 67 9.83 3.50 9.09
N CYS A 68 8.53 3.73 9.23
CA CYS A 68 7.85 3.90 10.52
C CYS A 68 6.49 3.19 10.56
N ALA A 69 5.94 2.99 11.76
CA ALA A 69 4.60 2.40 11.90
C ALA A 69 3.50 3.39 11.49
N PRO A 70 2.37 2.94 10.90
CA PRO A 70 1.25 3.81 10.50
C PRO A 70 0.76 4.74 11.62
N ALA A 71 0.61 4.23 12.84
CA ALA A 71 0.18 5.02 14.00
C ALA A 71 1.20 6.09 14.41
N ALA A 72 2.50 5.84 14.21
CA ALA A 72 3.53 6.84 14.46
C ALA A 72 3.48 7.95 13.39
N TYR A 73 3.30 7.57 12.12
CA TYR A 73 3.11 8.49 11.01
C TYR A 73 1.89 9.38 11.21
N GLU A 74 0.73 8.82 11.59
CA GLU A 74 -0.48 9.61 11.84
C GLU A 74 -0.33 10.58 13.02
N ARG A 75 0.32 10.15 14.10
CA ARG A 75 0.58 11.03 15.25
C ARG A 75 1.44 12.24 14.84
N ALA A 76 2.45 12.01 14.00
CA ALA A 76 3.32 13.07 13.49
C ALA A 76 2.61 14.03 12.51
N GLN A 77 1.50 13.61 11.87
CA GLN A 77 0.70 14.49 11.01
C GLN A 77 -0.36 15.30 11.77
N ARG A 78 -0.70 14.91 13.00
CA ARG A 78 -1.72 15.55 13.84
C ARG A 78 -1.15 16.55 14.85
N GLY A 79 0.15 16.47 15.13
CA GLY A 79 0.90 17.47 15.90
C GLY A 79 1.49 18.51 14.97
#